data_AF-L0E3E1-F1
#
_entry.id   AF-L0E3E1-F1
#
_cell.length_a   1.000
_cell.length_b   1.000
_cell.length_c   1.000
_cell.angle_alpha   90.00
_cell.angle_beta   90.00
_cell.angle_gamma   90.00
#
_symmetry.space_group_name_H-M   'P 1'
#
loop_
_entity.id
_entity.type
_entity.pdbx_description
1 polymer ?
#
loop_
_entity_poly.entity_id
_entity_poly.type
_entity_poly.pdbx_seq_one_letter_code
_entity_poly.pdbx_strand_id
1 'polypeptide(L)'
;ALIKQLGDVVLFDIAEGMPQGKALDLAQTCPIEGVDFKVKGTNDYRDLENSDVVIVTAGVPRKPGMSRDDLLGINIKVMQAVGEGIKHNCPNAFIICITNPLDIMVNMLQKFSGAPDNKIVGMAGVLDSARFRTFLADELNVSVQQVQAYVMGGHGDTMVPLTKMSNVAGVSLERLVQEGKITQERLDAIVARTRSGGGE
;
A
#
# COMPACT_ATOMS: atom_id res chain seq x y z
N ALA A 1 8.67 -7.59 -20.27
CA ALA A 1 8.82 -9.02 -19.99
C ALA A 1 9.13 -9.26 -18.51
N LEU A 2 10.34 -8.94 -18.00
CA LEU A 2 10.74 -9.24 -16.62
C LEU A 2 9.79 -8.74 -15.50
N ILE A 3 9.19 -7.55 -15.64
CA ILE A 3 8.30 -6.98 -14.60
C ILE A 3 7.01 -7.79 -14.41
N LYS A 4 6.59 -8.61 -15.39
CA LYS A 4 5.33 -9.36 -15.34
C LYS A 4 5.48 -10.80 -14.81
N GLN A 5 6.70 -11.23 -14.48
CA GLN A 5 7.02 -12.56 -13.96
C GLN A 5 7.93 -12.43 -12.74
N LEU A 6 7.46 -11.72 -11.71
CA LEU A 6 8.24 -11.50 -10.48
C LEU A 6 8.24 -12.73 -9.55
N GLY A 7 7.27 -13.64 -9.72
CA GLY A 7 7.18 -14.88 -8.96
C GLY A 7 5.82 -15.56 -9.10
N ASP A 8 5.70 -16.75 -8.53
CA ASP A 8 4.42 -17.44 -8.33
C ASP A 8 3.59 -16.73 -7.24
N VAL A 9 2.26 -16.81 -7.33
CA VAL A 9 1.33 -16.09 -6.46
C VAL A 9 0.41 -17.06 -5.72
N VAL A 10 0.30 -16.87 -4.40
CA VAL A 10 -0.71 -17.52 -3.56
C VAL A 10 -1.70 -16.47 -3.07
N LEU A 11 -2.96 -16.59 -3.47
CA LEU A 11 -4.07 -15.80 -2.98
C LEU A 11 -4.73 -16.54 -1.82
N PHE A 12 -4.54 -16.03 -0.61
CA PHE A 12 -5.19 -16.53 0.59
C PHE A 12 -6.36 -15.62 0.98
N ASP A 13 -7.52 -16.22 1.28
CA ASP A 13 -8.65 -15.54 1.93
C ASP A 13 -9.38 -16.53 2.85
N ILE A 14 -10.17 -16.06 3.81
CA ILE A 14 -11.05 -16.92 4.61
C ILE A 14 -12.38 -17.21 3.89
N ALA A 15 -12.76 -16.39 2.91
CA ALA A 15 -13.95 -16.57 2.11
C ALA A 15 -13.74 -17.70 1.10
N GLU A 16 -14.34 -18.86 1.36
CA GLU A 16 -14.25 -20.03 0.48
C GLU A 16 -14.69 -19.71 -0.96
N GLY A 17 -13.97 -20.27 -1.93
CA GLY A 17 -14.24 -20.12 -3.36
C GLY A 17 -13.77 -18.80 -3.99
N MET A 18 -13.71 -17.70 -3.21
CA MET A 18 -13.28 -16.39 -3.72
C MET A 18 -11.83 -16.39 -4.21
N PRO A 19 -10.81 -16.81 -3.43
CA PRO A 19 -9.43 -16.78 -3.88
C PRO A 19 -9.18 -17.75 -5.05
N GLN A 20 -9.85 -18.90 -5.07
CA GLN A 20 -9.77 -19.88 -6.16
C GLN A 20 -10.33 -19.31 -7.46
N GLY A 21 -11.50 -18.67 -7.41
CA GLY A 21 -12.10 -18.01 -8.57
C GLY A 21 -11.20 -16.92 -9.15
N LYS A 22 -10.66 -16.05 -8.30
CA LYS A 22 -9.72 -15.00 -8.71
C LYS A 22 -8.40 -15.56 -9.25
N ALA A 23 -7.88 -16.62 -8.63
CA ALA A 23 -6.66 -17.27 -9.10
C ALA A 23 -6.84 -17.88 -10.48
N LEU A 24 -7.99 -18.51 -10.74
CA LEU A 24 -8.32 -19.07 -12.06
C LEU A 24 -8.41 -17.97 -13.12
N ASP A 25 -9.10 -16.87 -12.82
CA ASP A 25 -9.22 -15.74 -13.73
C ASP A 25 -7.85 -15.12 -14.07
N LEU A 26 -7.00 -14.90 -13.05
CA LEU A 26 -5.62 -14.44 -13.26
C LEU A 26 -4.78 -15.42 -14.08
N ALA A 27 -4.88 -16.72 -13.81
CA ALA A 27 -4.17 -17.75 -14.58
C ALA A 27 -4.63 -17.77 -16.05
N GLN A 28 -5.89 -17.48 -16.33
CA GLN A 28 -6.43 -17.39 -17.70
C GLN A 28 -5.92 -16.15 -18.47
N THR A 29 -5.40 -15.13 -17.78
CA THR A 29 -4.71 -13.99 -18.43
C THR A 29 -3.30 -14.34 -18.92
N CYS A 30 -2.67 -15.36 -18.34
CA CYS A 30 -1.29 -15.76 -18.67
C CYS A 30 -1.04 -16.03 -20.17
N PRO A 31 -1.88 -16.81 -20.89
CA PRO A 31 -1.70 -17.03 -22.33
C PRO A 31 -1.91 -15.75 -23.17
N ILE A 32 -2.70 -14.79 -22.68
CA ILE A 32 -2.94 -13.51 -23.36
C ILE A 32 -1.71 -12.61 -23.22
N GLU A 33 -1.16 -12.54 -22.00
CA GLU A 33 -0.03 -11.68 -21.65
C GLU A 33 1.34 -12.30 -22.02
N GLY A 34 1.37 -13.58 -22.41
CA GLY A 34 2.59 -14.30 -22.77
C GLY A 34 3.51 -14.56 -21.57
N VAL A 35 2.92 -14.92 -20.42
CA VAL A 35 3.62 -15.18 -19.15
C VAL A 35 3.26 -16.57 -18.60
N ASP A 36 4.06 -17.08 -17.67
CA ASP A 36 4.01 -18.49 -17.21
C ASP A 36 4.15 -18.68 -15.69
N PHE A 37 3.76 -17.67 -14.89
CA PHE A 37 3.74 -17.80 -13.43
C PHE A 37 2.52 -18.59 -12.95
N LYS A 38 2.65 -19.28 -11.81
CA LYS A 38 1.56 -20.02 -11.19
C LYS A 38 0.75 -19.11 -10.27
N VAL A 39 -0.57 -19.27 -10.30
CA VAL A 39 -1.48 -18.61 -9.36
C VAL A 39 -2.30 -19.68 -8.64
N LYS A 40 -2.23 -19.70 -7.32
CA LYS A 40 -2.99 -20.61 -6.47
C LYS A 40 -3.93 -19.82 -5.58
N GLY A 41 -5.21 -20.14 -5.58
CA GLY A 41 -6.17 -19.66 -4.59
C GLY A 41 -6.33 -20.68 -3.47
N THR A 42 -6.34 -20.22 -2.22
CA THR A 42 -6.43 -21.10 -1.05
C THR A 42 -7.11 -20.44 0.13
N ASN A 43 -7.57 -21.27 1.06
CA ASN A 43 -8.07 -20.87 2.38
C ASN A 43 -7.18 -21.43 3.50
N ASP A 44 -6.03 -22.02 3.17
CA ASP A 44 -5.13 -22.70 4.10
C ASP A 44 -3.77 -22.01 4.17
N TYR A 45 -3.33 -21.65 5.38
CA TYR A 45 -2.04 -21.00 5.62
C TYR A 45 -0.84 -21.88 5.26
N ARG A 46 -0.98 -23.21 5.21
CA ARG A 46 0.09 -24.13 4.82
C ARG A 46 0.58 -23.87 3.40
N ASP A 47 -0.28 -23.33 2.55
CA ASP A 47 0.08 -22.97 1.17
C ASP A 47 0.94 -21.72 1.07
N LEU A 48 1.20 -21.01 2.18
CA LEU A 48 2.16 -19.91 2.23
C LEU A 48 3.60 -20.40 2.44
N GLU A 49 3.83 -21.70 2.60
CA GLU A 49 5.14 -22.28 2.85
C GLU A 49 6.18 -21.76 1.84
N ASN A 50 7.35 -21.35 2.33
CA ASN A 50 8.46 -20.83 1.54
C ASN A 50 8.18 -19.54 0.75
N SER A 51 7.11 -18.79 1.09
CA SER A 51 6.88 -17.47 0.49
C SER A 51 8.02 -16.50 0.81
N ASP A 52 8.58 -15.86 -0.22
CA ASP A 52 9.63 -14.85 -0.09
C ASP A 52 9.08 -13.50 0.40
N VAL A 53 7.84 -13.18 -0.01
CA VAL A 53 7.14 -11.93 0.30
C VAL A 53 5.69 -12.24 0.67
N VAL A 54 5.18 -11.60 1.72
CA VAL A 54 3.76 -11.68 2.11
C VAL A 54 3.16 -10.28 2.14
N ILE A 55 2.12 -10.07 1.34
CA ILE A 55 1.38 -8.80 1.29
C ILE A 55 0.06 -8.99 2.04
N VAL A 56 -0.13 -8.25 3.13
CA VAL A 56 -1.28 -8.38 4.01
C VAL A 56 -2.31 -7.29 3.70
N THR A 57 -3.37 -7.69 3.01
CA THR A 57 -4.58 -6.88 2.77
C THR A 57 -5.77 -7.31 3.62
N ALA A 58 -5.61 -8.36 4.43
CA ALA A 58 -6.67 -8.92 5.25
C ALA A 58 -7.12 -7.93 6.31
N GLY A 59 -8.42 -7.65 6.34
CA GLY A 59 -9.01 -6.72 7.30
C GLY A 59 -10.43 -6.37 6.92
N VAL A 60 -11.12 -5.72 7.84
CA VAL A 60 -12.47 -5.21 7.61
C VAL A 60 -12.35 -3.73 7.25
N PRO A 61 -12.97 -3.26 6.15
CA PRO A 61 -13.06 -1.83 5.87
C PRO A 61 -14.04 -1.18 6.84
N ARG A 62 -13.86 0.11 7.12
CA ARG A 62 -14.79 0.87 7.96
C ARG A 62 -16.19 0.84 7.35
N LYS A 63 -17.18 0.38 8.11
CA LYS A 63 -18.59 0.38 7.69
C LYS A 63 -19.33 1.60 8.27
N PRO A 64 -20.41 2.08 7.61
CA PRO A 64 -21.29 3.09 8.20
C PRO A 64 -21.75 2.68 9.61
N GLY A 65 -21.65 3.59 10.58
CA GLY A 65 -22.01 3.33 11.98
C GLY A 65 -20.93 2.66 12.84
N MET A 66 -19.79 2.25 12.27
CA MET A 66 -18.68 1.66 13.01
C MET A 66 -17.77 2.74 13.63
N SER A 67 -17.49 2.62 14.93
CA SER A 67 -16.53 3.50 15.60
C SER A 67 -15.08 3.18 15.17
N ARG A 68 -14.15 4.11 15.42
CA ARG A 68 -12.72 3.87 15.15
C ARG A 68 -12.17 2.73 16.02
N ASP A 69 -12.64 2.63 17.26
CA ASP A 69 -12.17 1.63 18.22
C ASP A 69 -12.67 0.22 17.86
N ASP A 70 -13.91 0.10 17.38
CA ASP A 70 -14.45 -1.19 16.92
C ASP A 70 -13.63 -1.74 15.74
N LEU A 71 -13.35 -0.87 14.76
CA LEU A 71 -12.54 -1.21 13.59
C LEU A 71 -11.15 -1.68 13.99
N LEU A 72 -10.52 -0.96 14.92
CA LEU A 72 -9.18 -1.27 15.43
C LEU A 72 -9.19 -2.62 16.15
N GLY A 73 -10.16 -2.88 17.02
CA GLY A 73 -10.29 -4.15 17.74
C GLY A 73 -10.49 -5.35 16.81
N ILE A 74 -11.28 -5.21 15.75
CA ILE A 74 -11.48 -6.25 14.74
C ILE A 74 -10.17 -6.52 13.98
N ASN A 75 -9.54 -5.47 13.45
CA ASN A 75 -8.34 -5.64 12.63
C ASN A 75 -7.13 -6.13 13.45
N ILE A 76 -7.05 -5.83 14.75
CA ILE A 76 -6.04 -6.45 15.63
C ILE A 76 -6.19 -7.98 15.67
N LYS A 77 -7.41 -8.50 15.81
CA LYS A 77 -7.65 -9.96 15.81
C LYS A 77 -7.28 -10.59 14.47
N VAL A 78 -7.57 -9.90 13.37
CA VAL A 78 -7.15 -10.34 12.03
C VAL A 78 -5.61 -10.35 11.93
N MET A 79 -4.93 -9.29 12.37
CA MET A 79 -3.47 -9.23 12.37
C MET A 79 -2.84 -10.30 13.25
N GLN A 80 -3.48 -10.69 14.36
CA GLN A 80 -3.03 -11.79 15.19
C GLN A 80 -3.07 -13.12 14.40
N ALA A 81 -4.22 -13.45 13.82
CA ALA A 81 -4.36 -14.69 13.05
C ALA A 81 -3.40 -14.74 11.85
N VAL A 82 -3.25 -13.63 11.12
CA VAL A 82 -2.32 -13.53 9.98
C VAL A 82 -0.87 -13.62 10.45
N GLY A 83 -0.50 -12.90 11.52
CA GLY A 83 0.85 -12.93 12.07
C GLY A 83 1.25 -14.33 12.54
N GLU A 84 0.37 -15.01 13.26
CA GLU A 84 0.56 -16.42 13.65
C GLU A 84 0.66 -17.32 12.41
N GLY A 85 -0.17 -17.13 11.40
CA GLY A 85 -0.10 -17.85 10.12
C GLY A 85 1.27 -17.69 9.43
N ILE A 86 1.78 -16.47 9.33
CA ILE A 86 3.10 -16.17 8.75
C ILE A 86 4.20 -16.84 9.59
N LYS A 87 4.15 -16.69 10.91
CA LYS A 87 5.16 -17.24 11.82
C LYS A 87 5.35 -18.74 11.67
N HIS A 88 4.26 -19.49 11.50
CA HIS A 88 4.31 -20.95 11.42
C HIS A 88 4.66 -21.49 10.02
N ASN A 89 4.37 -20.74 8.95
CA ASN A 89 4.46 -21.26 7.57
C ASN A 89 5.58 -20.59 6.75
N CYS A 90 5.87 -19.31 6.96
CA CYS A 90 6.88 -18.57 6.19
C CYS A 90 7.60 -17.49 7.03
N PRO A 91 8.27 -17.86 8.14
CA PRO A 91 8.86 -16.90 9.08
C PRO A 91 9.98 -16.02 8.50
N ASN A 92 10.54 -16.37 7.33
CA ASN A 92 11.62 -15.63 6.68
C ASN A 92 11.16 -14.61 5.63
N ALA A 93 9.84 -14.58 5.37
CA ALA A 93 9.24 -13.72 4.35
C ALA A 93 9.46 -12.23 4.67
N PHE A 94 9.55 -11.42 3.62
CA PHE A 94 9.42 -9.97 3.74
C PHE A 94 7.93 -9.58 3.76
N ILE A 95 7.49 -8.89 4.80
CA ILE A 95 6.08 -8.61 5.05
C ILE A 95 5.75 -7.17 4.65
N ILE A 96 4.70 -6.99 3.85
CA ILE A 96 4.15 -5.69 3.47
C ILE A 96 2.72 -5.59 3.99
N CYS A 97 2.50 -4.78 5.03
CA CYS A 97 1.16 -4.53 5.56
C CYS A 97 0.45 -3.41 4.79
N ILE A 98 -0.82 -3.61 4.47
CA ILE A 98 -1.70 -2.61 3.82
C ILE A 98 -2.91 -2.31 4.71
N THR A 99 -3.29 -3.23 5.60
CA THR A 99 -4.48 -3.13 6.45
C THR A 99 -4.46 -1.86 7.31
N ASN A 100 -5.59 -1.15 7.32
CA ASN A 100 -5.73 0.08 8.10
C ASN A 100 -6.28 -0.17 9.52
N PRO A 101 -5.99 0.72 10.51
CA PRO A 101 -5.05 1.86 10.45
C PRO A 101 -3.58 1.41 10.33
N LEU A 102 -2.93 1.83 9.24
CA LEU A 102 -1.69 1.21 8.74
C LEU A 102 -0.57 1.13 9.78
N ASP A 103 -0.20 2.26 10.39
CA ASP A 103 0.95 2.31 11.31
C ASP A 103 0.77 1.39 12.52
N ILE A 104 -0.46 1.28 13.03
CA ILE A 104 -0.80 0.39 14.15
C ILE A 104 -0.79 -1.06 13.67
N MET A 105 -1.35 -1.35 12.50
CA MET A 105 -1.42 -2.71 11.97
C MET A 105 -0.04 -3.29 11.65
N VAL A 106 0.90 -2.48 11.15
CA VAL A 106 2.30 -2.88 10.98
C VAL A 106 2.91 -3.31 12.30
N ASN A 107 2.73 -2.50 13.36
CA ASN A 107 3.28 -2.82 14.68
C ASN A 107 2.68 -4.11 15.26
N MET A 108 1.37 -4.28 15.16
CA MET A 108 0.70 -5.49 15.66
C MET A 108 1.11 -6.73 14.86
N LEU A 109 1.17 -6.62 13.53
CA LEU A 109 1.59 -7.72 12.67
C LEU A 109 3.06 -8.12 12.91
N GLN A 110 3.95 -7.14 13.13
CA GLN A 110 5.34 -7.39 13.53
C GLN A 110 5.39 -8.20 14.84
N LYS A 111 4.62 -7.76 15.85
CA LYS A 111 4.58 -8.40 17.16
C LYS A 111 4.08 -9.85 17.08
N PHE A 112 3.02 -10.11 16.32
CA PHE A 112 2.42 -11.44 16.23
C PHE A 112 3.19 -12.40 15.33
N SER A 113 3.76 -11.90 14.22
CA SER A 113 4.62 -12.70 13.34
C SER A 113 6.00 -12.98 13.94
N GLY A 114 6.50 -12.08 14.79
CA GLY A 114 7.87 -12.14 15.29
C GLY A 114 8.91 -11.80 14.23
N ALA A 115 8.50 -11.20 13.11
CA ALA A 115 9.42 -10.76 12.07
C ALA A 115 10.36 -9.67 12.61
N PRO A 116 11.65 -9.69 12.25
CA PRO A 116 12.57 -8.60 12.62
C PRO A 116 12.17 -7.30 11.91
N ASP A 117 12.53 -6.16 12.51
CA ASP A 117 12.09 -4.83 12.05
C ASP A 117 12.46 -4.53 10.59
N ASN A 118 13.56 -5.09 10.08
CA ASN A 118 14.01 -4.92 8.69
C ASN A 118 13.29 -5.84 7.69
N LYS A 119 12.38 -6.72 8.15
CA LYS A 119 11.62 -7.66 7.33
C LYS A 119 10.13 -7.33 7.26
N ILE A 120 9.70 -6.20 7.83
CA ILE A 120 8.31 -5.77 7.78
C ILE A 120 8.21 -4.27 7.51
N VAL A 121 7.32 -3.91 6.59
CA VAL A 121 7.02 -2.51 6.24
C VAL A 121 5.52 -2.30 6.07
N GLY A 122 5.08 -1.06 6.22
CA GLY A 122 3.75 -0.63 5.81
C GLY A 122 3.77 0.04 4.44
N MET A 123 2.80 -0.28 3.59
CA MET A 123 2.59 0.44 2.33
C MET A 123 1.63 1.60 2.57
N ALA A 124 2.18 2.82 2.65
CA ALA A 124 1.42 4.07 2.73
C ALA A 124 2.10 5.19 1.93
N GLY A 125 3.33 5.53 2.31
CA GLY A 125 4.07 6.67 1.75
C GLY A 125 4.24 6.64 0.23
N VAL A 126 4.26 5.45 -0.39
CA VAL A 126 4.27 5.32 -1.86
C VAL A 126 2.98 5.85 -2.48
N LEU A 127 1.82 5.47 -1.96
CA LEU A 127 0.52 5.94 -2.45
C LEU A 127 0.31 7.43 -2.15
N ASP A 128 0.68 7.88 -0.95
CA ASP A 128 0.52 9.28 -0.56
C ASP A 128 1.44 10.20 -1.38
N SER A 129 2.68 9.77 -1.63
CA SER A 129 3.60 10.46 -2.55
C SER A 129 3.10 10.40 -3.98
N ALA A 130 2.53 9.28 -4.44
CA ALA A 130 1.94 9.17 -5.78
C ALA A 130 0.79 10.16 -5.97
N ARG A 131 -0.13 10.29 -4.99
CA ARG A 131 -1.20 11.30 -4.99
C ARG A 131 -0.63 12.70 -5.11
N PHE A 132 0.35 13.05 -4.27
CA PHE A 132 0.95 14.38 -4.29
C PHE A 132 1.61 14.69 -5.64
N ARG A 133 2.34 13.72 -6.20
CA ARG A 133 2.96 13.83 -7.53
C ARG A 133 1.92 14.02 -8.62
N THR A 134 0.83 13.25 -8.61
CA THR A 134 -0.25 13.36 -9.58
C THR A 134 -0.90 14.74 -9.53
N PHE A 135 -1.28 15.23 -8.35
CA PHE A 135 -1.93 16.54 -8.23
C PHE A 135 -1.03 17.70 -8.65
N LEU A 136 0.27 17.63 -8.35
CA LEU A 136 1.25 18.62 -8.83
C LEU A 136 1.42 18.54 -10.36
N ALA A 137 1.47 17.33 -10.92
CA ALA A 137 1.62 17.13 -12.36
C ALA A 137 0.41 17.66 -13.13
N ASP A 138 -0.79 17.38 -12.64
CA ASP A 138 -2.05 17.87 -13.21
C ASP A 138 -2.12 19.40 -13.14
N GLU A 139 -1.79 20.00 -11.98
CA GLU A 139 -1.83 21.45 -11.80
C GLU A 139 -0.87 22.18 -12.73
N LEU A 140 0.35 21.68 -12.86
CA LEU A 140 1.40 22.29 -13.67
C LEU A 140 1.34 21.87 -15.15
N ASN A 141 0.41 20.97 -15.50
CA ASN A 141 0.28 20.36 -16.81
C ASN A 141 1.61 19.79 -17.35
N VAL A 142 2.26 18.96 -16.52
CA VAL A 142 3.53 18.30 -16.84
C VAL A 142 3.42 16.79 -16.69
N SER A 143 4.40 16.06 -17.24
CA SER A 143 4.48 14.62 -16.99
C SER A 143 4.75 14.33 -15.52
N VAL A 144 3.98 13.41 -14.92
CA VAL A 144 4.18 12.92 -13.54
C VAL A 144 5.56 12.28 -13.33
N GLN A 145 6.23 11.85 -14.41
CA GLN A 145 7.60 11.34 -14.36
C GLN A 145 8.61 12.45 -14.01
N GLN A 146 8.29 13.71 -14.29
CA GLN A 146 9.12 14.86 -13.97
C GLN A 146 8.90 15.38 -12.54
N VAL A 147 7.84 14.93 -11.87
CA VAL A 147 7.53 15.36 -10.50
C VAL A 147 8.17 14.41 -9.49
N GLN A 148 9.05 14.95 -8.65
CA GLN A 148 9.61 14.27 -7.50
C GLN A 148 9.03 14.91 -6.25
N ALA A 149 8.13 14.21 -5.57
CA ALA A 149 7.49 14.69 -4.36
C ALA A 149 7.31 13.56 -3.36
N TYR A 150 7.42 13.89 -2.07
CA TYR A 150 7.47 12.92 -0.98
C TYR A 150 6.49 13.29 0.12
N VAL A 151 5.84 12.28 0.69
CA VAL A 151 5.01 12.39 1.88
C VAL A 151 5.62 11.52 2.98
N MET A 152 5.83 12.10 4.17
CA MET A 152 6.34 11.41 5.36
C MET A 152 5.33 11.50 6.52
N GLY A 153 5.63 10.88 7.66
CA GLY A 153 4.75 10.84 8.82
C GLY A 153 3.82 9.63 8.79
N GLY A 154 2.78 9.66 9.64
CA GLY A 154 1.78 8.59 9.69
C GLY A 154 0.82 8.63 8.49
N HIS A 155 0.13 7.54 8.23
CA HIS A 155 -0.89 7.48 7.18
C HIS A 155 -2.22 8.06 7.69
N GLY A 156 -2.75 9.07 6.99
CA GLY A 156 -3.99 9.77 7.35
C GLY A 156 -3.75 11.23 7.74
N ASP A 157 -4.47 11.73 8.74
CA ASP A 157 -4.48 13.16 9.13
C ASP A 157 -3.09 13.70 9.55
N THR A 158 -2.18 12.81 9.95
CA THR A 158 -0.83 13.16 10.42
C THR A 158 0.24 13.12 9.33
N MET A 159 -0.12 12.88 8.06
CA MET A 159 0.84 12.86 6.97
C MET A 159 1.38 14.26 6.64
N VAL A 160 2.63 14.31 6.18
CA VAL A 160 3.42 15.52 5.94
C VAL A 160 3.96 15.52 4.50
N PRO A 161 3.24 16.16 3.55
CA PRO A 161 3.79 16.45 2.22
C PRO A 161 4.98 17.41 2.31
N LEU A 162 6.14 16.99 1.81
CA LEU A 162 7.40 17.73 1.94
C LEU A 162 7.60 18.70 0.77
N THR A 163 6.87 19.82 0.78
CA THR A 163 6.95 20.83 -0.29
C THR A 163 8.39 21.31 -0.56
N LYS A 164 9.18 21.50 0.51
CA LYS A 164 10.59 21.94 0.42
C LYS A 164 11.56 20.93 -0.20
N MET A 165 11.24 19.65 -0.13
CA MET A 165 12.07 18.57 -0.71
C MET A 165 11.54 18.11 -2.08
N SER A 166 10.45 18.73 -2.56
CA SER A 166 9.78 18.36 -3.79
C SER A 166 10.18 19.28 -4.94
N ASN A 167 10.23 18.74 -6.15
CA ASN A 167 10.62 19.48 -7.35
C ASN A 167 9.92 18.94 -8.61
N VAL A 168 9.92 19.76 -9.66
CA VAL A 168 9.50 19.39 -11.02
C VAL A 168 10.70 19.59 -11.95
N ALA A 169 11.20 18.51 -12.53
CA ALA A 169 12.39 18.50 -13.39
C ALA A 169 13.61 19.22 -12.75
N GLY A 170 13.79 19.08 -11.43
CA GLY A 170 14.86 19.72 -10.68
C GLY A 170 14.56 21.15 -10.19
N VAL A 171 13.44 21.76 -10.60
CA VAL A 171 13.01 23.09 -10.12
C VAL A 171 12.17 22.94 -8.85
N SER A 172 12.59 23.55 -7.74
CA SER A 172 11.87 23.46 -6.46
C SER A 172 10.47 24.06 -6.55
N LEU A 173 9.53 23.54 -5.76
CA LEU A 173 8.17 24.10 -5.71
C LEU A 173 8.16 25.57 -5.26
N GLU A 174 9.06 25.94 -4.35
CA GLU A 174 9.25 27.34 -3.92
C GLU A 174 9.61 28.26 -5.10
N ARG A 175 10.53 27.82 -5.97
CA ARG A 175 10.91 28.59 -7.15
C ARG A 175 9.77 28.68 -8.16
N LEU A 176 8.99 27.61 -8.34
CA LEU A 176 7.80 27.63 -9.19
C LEU A 176 6.75 28.63 -8.67
N VAL A 177 6.61 28.77 -7.36
CA VAL A 177 5.77 29.79 -6.74
C VAL A 177 6.31 31.20 -7.01
N GLN A 178 7.62 31.41 -6.81
CA GLN A 178 8.27 32.71 -7.06
C GLN A 178 8.19 33.14 -8.53
N GLU A 179 8.29 32.19 -9.47
CA GLU A 179 8.17 32.44 -10.91
C GLU A 179 6.71 32.54 -11.39
N GLY A 180 5.73 32.43 -10.48
CA GLY A 180 4.31 32.54 -10.80
C GLY A 180 3.75 31.38 -11.62
N LYS A 181 4.42 30.22 -11.63
CA LYS A 181 3.94 29.00 -12.31
C LYS A 181 2.82 28.31 -11.54
N ILE A 182 2.77 28.51 -10.23
CA ILE A 182 1.70 28.07 -9.32
C ILE A 182 1.62 29.09 -8.18
N THR A 183 0.45 29.34 -7.59
CA THR A 183 0.35 30.22 -6.42
C THR A 183 0.58 29.44 -5.13
N GLN A 184 0.94 30.13 -4.03
CA GLN A 184 1.10 29.49 -2.73
C GLN A 184 -0.22 28.87 -2.26
N GLU A 185 -1.35 29.56 -2.44
CA GLU A 185 -2.68 29.07 -2.07
C GLU A 185 -3.03 27.77 -2.81
N ARG A 186 -2.62 27.68 -4.08
CA ARG A 186 -2.89 26.50 -4.89
C ARG A 186 -2.03 25.32 -4.47
N LEU A 187 -0.76 25.57 -4.16
CA LEU A 187 0.13 24.55 -3.58
C LEU A 187 -0.43 24.05 -2.23
N ASP A 188 -0.89 24.95 -1.36
CA ASP A 188 -1.47 24.58 -0.07
C ASP A 188 -2.76 23.77 -0.22
N ALA A 189 -3.60 24.10 -1.21
CA ALA A 189 -4.77 23.32 -1.54
C ALA A 189 -4.42 21.89 -2.01
N ILE A 190 -3.35 21.72 -2.79
CA ILE A 190 -2.85 20.40 -3.20
C ILE A 190 -2.33 19.60 -1.98
N VAL A 191 -1.62 20.26 -1.07
CA VAL A 191 -1.17 19.64 0.19
C VAL A 191 -2.36 19.16 1.01
N ALA A 192 -3.40 19.99 1.16
CA ALA A 192 -4.62 19.63 1.86
C ALA A 192 -5.35 18.46 1.18
N ARG A 193 -5.49 18.50 -0.15
CA ARG A 193 -6.10 17.43 -0.94
C ARG A 193 -5.34 16.11 -0.82
N THR A 194 -4.01 16.16 -0.79
CA THR A 194 -3.16 14.97 -0.58
C THR A 194 -3.49 14.31 0.76
N ARG A 195 -3.66 15.10 1.83
CA ARG A 195 -4.03 14.61 3.17
C ARG A 195 -5.42 13.96 3.21
N SER A 196 -6.37 14.44 2.41
CA SER A 196 -7.73 13.92 2.35
C SER A 196 -7.96 12.87 1.24
N GLY A 197 -6.95 12.56 0.42
CA GLY A 197 -7.12 11.75 -0.80
C GLY A 197 -7.51 10.28 -0.58
N GLY A 198 -7.55 9.81 0.67
CA GLY A 198 -8.09 8.49 1.03
C GLY A 198 -9.62 8.46 1.18
N GLY A 199 -10.26 9.63 1.30
CA GLY A 199 -11.72 9.76 1.46
C GLY A 199 -12.45 10.39 0.27
N GLU A 200 -11.73 10.76 -0.80
CA GLU A 200 -12.32 11.06 -2.12
C GLU A 200 -12.82 9.77 -2.77
#